data_AF-A0A6I1JMP0-F1
#
_entry.id   AF-A0A6I1JMP0-F1
#
_cell.length_a   1.000
_cell.length_b   1.000
_cell.length_c   1.000
_cell.angle_alpha   90.00
_cell.angle_beta   90.00
_cell.angle_gamma   90.00
#
_symmetry.space_group_name_H-M   'P 1'
#
loop_
_entity.id
_entity.type
_entity.pdbx_description
1 polymer ?
#
loop_
_entity_poly.entity_id
_entity_poly.type
_entity_poly.pdbx_seq_one_letter_code
_entity_poly.pdbx_strand_id
1 'polypeptide(L)'
;MADAGLGRVMRHWPRLIAMALLLLALAPHHSAAQTAETPAPYQLSLVREGDLVALGGFLPDEASRDAVLGAIRAVSAEISVIDMTTLAAQAPAGFAQAAPWAAGLAARLKPGSVLLSGTDVTVEGRPDGLAGQAAVAAALDQRPAGFIL
;
A
#
# COMPACT_ATOMS: atom_id res chain seq x y z
N MET A 1 -14.59 -45.10 5.88
CA MET A 1 -15.13 -44.53 7.13
C MET A 1 -14.49 -43.16 7.27
N ALA A 2 -15.31 -42.11 7.26
CA ALA A 2 -14.94 -40.75 6.89
C ALA A 2 -14.00 -40.06 7.90
N ASP A 3 -12.93 -39.48 7.39
CA ASP A 3 -12.05 -38.58 8.12
C ASP A 3 -12.64 -37.16 8.07
N ALA A 4 -13.09 -36.69 9.23
CA ALA A 4 -13.70 -35.38 9.44
C ALA A 4 -12.60 -34.37 9.81
N GLY A 5 -11.97 -33.78 8.79
CA GLY A 5 -10.85 -32.86 8.93
C GLY A 5 -11.03 -31.51 8.24
N LEU A 6 -12.24 -30.93 8.17
CA LEU A 6 -12.47 -29.65 7.48
C LEU A 6 -13.39 -28.72 8.28
N GLY A 7 -12.94 -28.30 9.46
CA GLY A 7 -13.77 -27.45 10.32
C GLY A 7 -13.04 -26.76 11.45
N ARG A 8 -11.89 -26.11 11.19
CA ARG A 8 -11.29 -25.24 12.23
C ARG A 8 -10.37 -24.10 11.79
N VAL A 9 -10.27 -23.78 10.51
CA VAL A 9 -9.40 -22.69 10.02
C VAL A 9 -10.19 -21.56 9.38
N MET A 10 -11.31 -21.14 9.97
CA MET A 10 -12.08 -19.97 9.50
C MET A 10 -12.84 -19.34 10.66
N ARG A 11 -12.16 -18.72 11.63
CA ARG A 11 -12.86 -17.86 12.62
C ARG A 11 -12.01 -16.87 13.43
N HIS A 12 -10.77 -16.55 13.01
CA HIS A 12 -9.94 -15.53 13.67
C HIS A 12 -9.34 -14.47 12.71
N TRP A 13 -9.79 -14.44 11.46
CA TRP A 13 -9.23 -13.61 10.38
C TRP A 13 -9.36 -12.08 10.52
N PRO A 14 -10.27 -11.45 11.31
CA PRO A 14 -10.34 -9.98 11.33
C PRO A 14 -9.43 -9.32 12.38
N ARG A 15 -8.70 -10.07 13.23
CA ARG A 15 -7.88 -9.48 14.30
C ARG A 15 -6.42 -9.24 13.92
N LEU A 16 -5.89 -9.91 12.90
CA LEU A 16 -4.49 -9.74 12.50
C LEU A 16 -4.29 -8.61 11.49
N ILE A 17 -5.32 -8.27 10.70
CA ILE A 17 -5.32 -7.07 9.85
C ILE A 17 -5.32 -5.81 10.73
N ALA A 18 -6.10 -5.83 11.82
CA ALA A 18 -6.03 -4.79 12.84
C ALA A 18 -4.67 -4.76 13.55
N MET A 19 -3.96 -5.90 13.72
CA MET A 19 -2.68 -5.92 14.45
C MET A 19 -1.46 -5.55 13.57
N ALA A 20 -1.50 -5.77 12.26
CA ALA A 20 -0.51 -5.23 11.33
C ALA A 20 -0.68 -3.71 11.14
N LEU A 21 -1.93 -3.21 11.17
CA LEU A 21 -2.21 -1.76 11.24
C LEU A 21 -1.91 -1.17 12.63
N LEU A 22 -2.07 -1.93 13.72
CA LEU A 22 -1.75 -1.45 15.09
C LEU A 22 -0.25 -1.53 15.40
N LEU A 23 0.52 -2.38 14.71
CA LEU A 23 1.99 -2.40 14.80
C LEU A 23 2.68 -1.34 13.93
N LEU A 24 1.96 -0.69 13.01
CA LEU A 24 2.43 0.52 12.34
C LEU A 24 2.29 1.79 13.22
N ALA A 25 2.06 1.61 14.52
CA ALA A 25 2.36 2.62 15.54
C ALA A 25 3.71 2.36 16.25
N LEU A 26 4.44 1.28 15.89
CA LEU A 26 5.64 0.88 16.63
C LEU A 26 6.66 0.08 15.78
N ALA A 27 7.21 0.69 14.73
CA ALA A 27 8.50 0.28 14.18
C ALA A 27 9.54 1.40 14.38
N PRO A 28 10.48 1.28 15.34
CA PRO A 28 11.53 2.28 15.52
C PRO A 28 12.80 1.88 14.78
N HIS A 29 13.10 2.52 13.65
CA HIS A 29 14.50 2.71 13.20
C HIS A 29 14.65 4.05 12.45
N HIS A 30 14.62 5.15 13.20
CA HIS A 30 15.62 6.22 13.24
C HIS A 30 15.22 7.16 14.39
N SER A 31 16.03 7.21 15.45
CA SER A 31 15.90 8.20 16.52
C SER A 31 16.19 9.60 15.99
N ALA A 32 15.21 10.50 16.09
CA ALA A 32 15.32 11.77 16.83
C ALA A 32 14.06 12.62 16.60
N ALA A 33 13.34 12.88 17.69
CA ALA A 33 12.42 14.01 17.88
C ALA A 33 11.49 14.38 16.70
N GLN A 34 10.24 13.91 16.76
CA GLN A 34 9.12 14.72 16.29
C GLN A 34 8.15 14.96 17.44
N THR A 35 8.60 15.80 18.37
CA THR A 35 7.70 16.71 19.07
C THR A 35 7.16 17.71 18.05
N ALA A 36 6.04 17.40 17.40
CA ALA A 36 5.26 18.41 16.70
C ALA A 36 3.82 17.92 16.54
N GLU A 37 2.91 18.59 17.23
CA GLU A 37 1.49 18.56 16.92
C GLU A 37 1.29 19.13 15.51
N THR A 38 1.41 18.27 14.50
CA THR A 38 1.11 18.59 13.10
C THR A 38 -0.16 17.82 12.74
N PRO A 39 -1.16 18.44 12.09
CA PRO A 39 -2.30 17.68 11.57
C PRO A 39 -1.76 16.51 10.73
N ALA A 40 -2.28 15.30 10.99
CA ALA A 40 -1.77 14.08 10.36
C ALA A 40 -1.63 14.28 8.84
N PRO A 41 -0.46 14.03 8.24
CA PRO A 41 -0.23 14.34 6.84
C PRO A 41 -1.18 13.56 5.93
N TYR A 42 -1.56 14.16 4.80
CA TYR A 42 -2.33 13.48 3.76
C TYR A 42 -1.50 12.34 3.18
N GLN A 43 -1.87 11.11 3.55
CA GLN A 43 -1.08 9.92 3.30
C GLN A 43 -1.91 8.79 2.69
N LEU A 44 -1.27 7.98 1.85
CA LEU A 44 -1.79 6.73 1.32
C LEU A 44 -0.78 5.63 1.63
N SER A 45 -1.25 4.57 2.30
CA SER A 45 -0.45 3.40 2.64
C SER A 45 -0.93 2.20 1.85
N LEU A 46 0.02 1.45 1.29
CA LEU A 46 -0.22 0.25 0.51
C LEU A 46 0.68 -0.85 1.02
N VAL A 47 0.10 -1.98 1.43
CA VAL A 47 0.85 -3.11 1.97
C VAL A 47 0.47 -4.36 1.19
N ARG A 48 1.45 -5.00 0.56
CA ARG A 48 1.28 -6.27 -0.15
C ARG A 48 1.83 -7.44 0.67
N GLU A 49 0.94 -8.37 0.97
CA GLU A 49 1.22 -9.64 1.65
C GLU A 49 0.69 -10.80 0.81
N GLY A 50 1.59 -11.54 0.17
CA GLY A 50 1.19 -12.60 -0.76
C GLY A 50 0.37 -12.03 -1.93
N ASP A 51 -0.85 -12.53 -2.07
CA ASP A 51 -1.81 -12.10 -3.10
C ASP A 51 -2.88 -11.16 -2.54
N LEU A 52 -2.58 -10.51 -1.42
CA LEU A 52 -3.43 -9.51 -0.78
C LEU A 52 -2.72 -8.16 -0.77
N VAL A 53 -3.42 -7.10 -1.20
CA VAL A 53 -2.99 -5.71 -1.02
C VAL A 53 -3.99 -4.99 -0.12
N ALA A 54 -3.51 -4.44 0.98
CA ALA A 54 -4.28 -3.56 1.85
C ALA A 54 -3.97 -2.10 1.53
N LEU A 55 -5.02 -1.29 1.36
CA LEU A 55 -4.95 0.15 1.13
C LEU A 55 -5.53 0.89 2.33
N GLY A 56 -4.87 1.94 2.78
CA GLY A 56 -5.35 2.81 3.85
C GLY A 56 -4.93 4.26 3.66
N GLY A 57 -5.59 5.16 4.38
CA GLY A 57 -5.32 6.61 4.30
C GLY A 57 -6.34 7.34 3.43
N PHE A 58 -5.89 8.31 2.64
CA PHE A 58 -6.75 9.26 1.93
C PHE A 58 -6.57 9.24 0.41
N LEU A 59 -7.69 9.42 -0.30
CA LEU A 59 -7.73 9.62 -1.75
C LEU A 59 -8.61 10.83 -2.10
N PRO A 60 -8.30 11.60 -3.16
CA PRO A 60 -8.99 12.86 -3.42
C PRO A 60 -10.45 12.67 -3.84
N ASP A 61 -10.70 11.66 -4.67
CA ASP A 61 -11.99 11.38 -5.28
C ASP A 61 -12.11 9.90 -5.68
N GLU A 62 -13.30 9.50 -6.10
CA GLU A 62 -13.58 8.13 -6.52
C GLU A 62 -12.79 7.75 -7.79
N ALA A 63 -12.56 8.70 -8.71
CA ALA A 63 -11.78 8.45 -9.92
C ALA A 63 -10.33 8.04 -9.60
N SER A 64 -9.74 8.63 -8.56
CA SER A 64 -8.40 8.29 -8.09
C SER A 64 -8.38 6.94 -7.38
N ARG A 65 -9.43 6.59 -6.64
CA ARG A 65 -9.60 5.24 -6.08
C ARG A 65 -9.70 4.19 -7.18
N ASP A 66 -10.52 4.41 -8.19
CA ASP A 66 -10.65 3.50 -9.33
C ASP A 66 -9.33 3.34 -10.08
N ALA A 67 -8.58 4.43 -10.26
CA ALA A 67 -7.25 4.39 -10.88
C ALA A 67 -6.26 3.56 -10.04
N VAL A 68 -6.27 3.71 -8.71
CA VAL A 68 -5.44 2.92 -7.77
C VAL A 68 -5.78 1.42 -7.86
N LEU A 69 -7.06 1.08 -7.79
CA LEU A 69 -7.52 -0.31 -7.91
C LEU A 69 -7.20 -0.90 -9.28
N GLY A 70 -7.38 -0.12 -10.35
CA GLY A 70 -7.02 -0.50 -11.70
C GLY A 70 -5.53 -0.79 -11.86
N ALA A 71 -4.67 0.05 -11.28
CA ALA A 71 -3.22 -0.14 -11.33
C ALA A 71 -2.77 -1.44 -10.64
N ILE A 72 -3.38 -1.80 -9.51
CA ILE A 72 -3.08 -3.08 -8.82
C ILE A 72 -3.52 -4.26 -9.69
N ARG A 73 -4.75 -4.22 -10.23
CA ARG A 73 -5.30 -5.30 -11.06
C ARG A 73 -4.55 -5.47 -12.38
N ALA A 74 -3.94 -4.41 -12.90
CA ALA A 74 -3.11 -4.46 -14.10
C ALA A 74 -1.80 -5.25 -13.89
N VAL A 75 -1.33 -5.38 -12.64
CA VAL A 75 -0.16 -6.21 -12.30
C VAL A 75 -0.55 -7.68 -12.21
N SER A 76 -1.61 -7.99 -11.48
CA SER A 76 -2.21 -9.33 -11.47
C SER A 76 -3.67 -9.26 -11.05
N ALA A 77 -4.52 -9.95 -11.82
CA ALA A 77 -5.95 -10.08 -11.51
C ALA A 77 -6.22 -10.99 -10.30
N GLU A 78 -5.21 -11.76 -9.85
CA GLU A 78 -5.32 -12.65 -8.68
C GLU A 78 -5.15 -11.89 -7.35
N ILE A 79 -4.65 -10.65 -7.40
CA ILE A 79 -4.45 -9.83 -6.21
C ILE A 79 -5.81 -9.38 -5.67
N SER A 80 -6.12 -9.86 -4.46
CA SER A 80 -7.25 -9.39 -3.67
C SER A 80 -6.90 -8.04 -3.04
N VAL A 81 -7.84 -7.09 -3.05
CA VAL A 81 -7.63 -5.76 -2.48
C VAL A 81 -8.58 -5.52 -1.31
N ILE A 82 -8.02 -5.10 -0.18
CA ILE A 82 -8.77 -4.57 0.97
C ILE A 82 -8.62 -3.06 0.95
N ASP A 83 -9.69 -2.35 0.60
CA ASP A 83 -9.69 -0.89 0.55
C ASP A 83 -10.28 -0.31 1.85
N MET A 84 -9.43 0.37 2.63
CA MET A 84 -9.79 1.13 3.84
C MET A 84 -9.53 2.63 3.66
N THR A 85 -9.44 3.11 2.42
CA THR A 85 -9.21 4.52 2.11
C THR A 85 -10.45 5.37 2.40
N THR A 86 -10.23 6.62 2.76
CA THR A 86 -11.27 7.63 2.91
C THR A 86 -11.12 8.70 1.85
N LEU A 87 -12.23 9.16 1.26
CA LEU A 87 -12.18 10.24 0.30
C LEU A 87 -12.05 11.59 1.00
N ALA A 88 -11.03 12.35 0.63
CA ALA A 88 -10.76 13.69 1.13
C ALA A 88 -10.18 14.56 0.00
N ALA A 89 -10.96 15.53 -0.47
CA ALA A 89 -10.61 16.36 -1.62
C ALA A 89 -9.37 17.27 -1.41
N GLN A 90 -8.93 17.45 -0.18
CA GLN A 90 -7.78 18.30 0.19
C GLN A 90 -6.41 17.64 -0.09
N ALA A 91 -6.32 16.88 -1.18
CA ALA A 91 -5.09 16.20 -1.55
C ALA A 91 -4.01 17.21 -2.02
N PRO A 92 -2.74 16.95 -1.69
CA PRO A 92 -1.61 17.69 -2.26
C PRO A 92 -1.57 17.61 -3.79
N ALA A 93 -1.00 18.63 -4.42
CA ALA A 93 -0.82 18.65 -5.87
C ALA A 93 -0.01 17.43 -6.34
N GLY A 94 -0.48 16.76 -7.40
CA GLY A 94 0.17 15.57 -7.95
C GLY A 94 -0.20 14.25 -7.26
N PHE A 95 -0.86 14.27 -6.10
CA PHE A 95 -1.20 13.05 -5.35
C PHE A 95 -2.12 12.11 -6.13
N ALA A 96 -3.11 12.65 -6.84
CA ALA A 96 -4.04 11.88 -7.69
C ALA A 96 -3.31 11.10 -8.81
N GLN A 97 -2.17 11.61 -9.29
CA GLN A 97 -1.36 10.95 -10.33
C GLN A 97 -0.36 9.96 -9.71
N ALA A 98 0.17 10.27 -8.52
CA ALA A 98 1.13 9.42 -7.83
C ALA A 98 0.51 8.21 -7.14
N ALA A 99 -0.72 8.32 -6.64
CA ALA A 99 -1.43 7.24 -5.98
C ALA A 99 -1.52 5.95 -6.85
N PRO A 100 -1.98 5.99 -8.11
CA PRO A 100 -2.02 4.78 -8.95
C PRO A 100 -0.63 4.25 -9.31
N TRP A 101 0.37 5.14 -9.48
CA TRP A 101 1.76 4.73 -9.70
C TRP A 101 2.30 3.97 -8.48
N ALA A 102 2.10 4.50 -7.27
CA ALA A 102 2.49 3.87 -6.01
C ALA A 102 1.79 2.51 -5.81
N ALA A 103 0.53 2.40 -6.25
CA ALA A 103 -0.25 1.17 -6.23
C ALA A 103 0.29 0.09 -7.15
N GLY A 104 0.64 0.45 -8.39
CA GLY A 104 1.30 -0.47 -9.32
C GLY A 104 2.67 -0.93 -8.79
N LEU A 105 3.41 -0.03 -8.12
CA LEU A 105 4.68 -0.37 -7.49
C LEU A 105 4.51 -1.35 -6.33
N ALA A 106 3.60 -1.06 -5.38
CA ALA A 106 3.31 -1.93 -4.24
C ALA A 106 2.84 -3.32 -4.71
N ALA A 107 2.00 -3.38 -5.74
CA ALA A 107 1.51 -4.62 -6.33
C ALA A 107 2.61 -5.50 -6.96
N ARG A 108 3.84 -4.99 -7.15
CA ARG A 108 5.01 -5.73 -7.65
C ARG A 108 5.94 -6.20 -6.54
N LEU A 109 5.72 -5.77 -5.30
CA LEU A 109 6.49 -6.19 -4.13
C LEU A 109 5.81 -7.40 -3.47
N LYS A 110 6.55 -8.47 -3.17
CA LYS A 110 6.01 -9.68 -2.53
C LYS A 110 7.01 -10.26 -1.52
N PRO A 111 6.88 -9.96 -0.21
CA PRO A 111 6.04 -8.92 0.39
C PRO A 111 6.66 -7.51 0.24
N GLY A 112 5.86 -6.48 0.47
CA GLY A 112 6.37 -5.10 0.60
C GLY A 112 5.31 -4.06 0.91
N SER A 113 5.77 -2.85 1.16
CA SER A 113 4.95 -1.69 1.51
C SER A 113 5.39 -0.46 0.73
N VAL A 114 4.42 0.41 0.45
CA VAL A 114 4.64 1.74 -0.12
C VAL A 114 3.83 2.74 0.71
N LEU A 115 4.51 3.79 1.16
CA LEU A 115 3.89 4.93 1.84
C LEU A 115 4.07 6.17 0.97
N LEU A 116 2.95 6.80 0.63
CA LEU A 116 2.91 8.08 -0.08
C LEU A 116 2.47 9.16 0.91
N SER A 117 3.30 10.15 1.17
CA SER A 117 3.02 11.28 2.07
C SER A 117 3.33 12.59 1.36
N GLY A 118 2.29 13.29 0.89
CA GLY A 118 2.51 14.48 0.07
C GLY A 118 3.29 14.16 -1.21
N THR A 119 4.56 14.55 -1.25
CA THR A 119 5.52 14.29 -2.34
C THR A 119 6.57 13.24 -2.00
N ASP A 120 6.61 12.76 -0.76
CA ASP A 120 7.56 11.76 -0.30
C ASP A 120 6.98 10.36 -0.52
N VAL A 121 7.80 9.47 -1.08
CA VAL A 121 7.44 8.07 -1.32
C VAL A 121 8.46 7.19 -0.62
N THR A 122 8.02 6.44 0.37
CA THR A 122 8.84 5.38 0.97
C THR A 122 8.43 4.04 0.39
N VAL A 123 9.41 3.25 -0.05
CA VAL A 123 9.20 1.92 -0.64
C VAL A 123 10.06 0.92 0.12
N GLU A 124 9.43 -0.10 0.70
CA GLU A 124 10.11 -1.17 1.41
C GLU A 124 9.63 -2.54 0.93
N GLY A 125 10.53 -3.52 0.95
CA GLY A 125 10.19 -4.91 0.65
C GLY A 125 11.01 -5.50 -0.49
N ARG A 126 10.50 -6.59 -1.05
CA ARG A 126 11.20 -7.41 -2.04
C ARG A 126 10.42 -7.45 -3.36
N PRO A 127 11.08 -7.24 -4.51
CA PRO A 127 10.45 -7.45 -5.80
C PRO A 127 10.02 -8.92 -6.00
N ASP A 128 8.89 -9.13 -6.67
CA ASP A 128 8.34 -10.46 -6.97
C ASP A 128 9.12 -11.13 -8.13
N GLY A 129 10.20 -11.83 -7.78
CA GLY A 129 11.10 -12.48 -8.74
C GLY A 129 11.86 -11.51 -9.65
N LEU A 130 12.49 -12.03 -10.70
CA LEU A 130 13.28 -11.23 -11.66
C LEU A 130 12.40 -10.29 -12.48
N ALA A 131 11.19 -10.71 -12.83
CA ALA A 131 10.22 -9.87 -13.53
C ALA A 131 9.76 -8.69 -12.66
N GLY A 132 9.50 -8.94 -11.36
CA GLY A 132 9.20 -7.89 -10.40
C GLY A 132 10.34 -6.91 -10.22
N GLN A 133 11.59 -7.38 -10.21
CA GLN A 133 12.77 -6.52 -10.08
C GLN A 133 12.90 -5.53 -11.26
N ALA A 134 12.77 -6.01 -12.50
CA ALA A 134 12.80 -5.15 -13.68
C ALA A 134 11.62 -4.16 -13.69
N ALA A 135 10.44 -4.62 -13.27
CA ALA A 135 9.24 -3.79 -13.22
C ALA A 135 9.29 -2.73 -12.12
N VAL A 136 9.93 -3.01 -10.98
CA VAL A 136 10.21 -2.03 -9.92
C VAL A 136 11.20 -0.98 -10.44
N ALA A 137 12.30 -1.40 -11.07
CA ALA A 137 13.28 -0.47 -11.64
C ALA A 137 12.64 0.46 -12.68
N ALA A 138 11.86 -0.09 -13.62
CA ALA A 138 11.16 0.70 -14.63
C ALA A 138 10.13 1.67 -14.01
N ALA A 139 9.43 1.26 -12.94
CA ALA A 139 8.50 2.14 -12.25
C ALA A 139 9.22 3.31 -11.56
N LEU A 140 10.40 3.07 -10.98
CA LEU A 140 11.21 4.12 -10.34
C LEU A 140 11.78 5.12 -11.35
N ASP A 141 12.06 4.69 -12.57
CA ASP A 141 12.46 5.58 -13.68
C ASP A 141 11.27 6.43 -14.18
N GLN A 142 10.06 5.88 -14.16
CA GLN A 142 8.83 6.56 -14.57
C GLN A 142 8.16 7.37 -13.44
N ARG A 143 8.90 7.67 -12.38
CA ARG A 143 8.37 8.40 -11.23
C ARG A 143 7.73 9.73 -11.67
N PRO A 144 6.54 10.08 -11.15
CA PRO A 144 5.96 11.38 -11.39
C PRO A 144 6.91 12.50 -10.95
N ALA A 145 6.92 13.61 -11.71
CA ALA A 145 7.77 14.74 -11.40
C ALA A 145 7.42 15.34 -10.02
N GLY A 146 8.45 15.67 -9.23
CA GLY A 146 8.29 16.28 -7.90
C GLY A 146 8.30 15.30 -6.72
N PHE A 147 8.42 13.98 -6.96
CA PHE A 147 8.45 12.98 -5.88
C PHE A 147 9.85 12.55 -5.48
N ILE A 148 10.08 12.42 -4.17
CA ILE A 148 11.38 12.08 -3.57
C ILE A 148 11.28 10.69 -2.92
N LEU A 149 12.33 9.89 -3.08
CA LEU A 149 12.49 8.55 -2.51
C LEU A 149 13.41 8.60 -1.29
#